data_AF-A0A3M3XLN9-F1
#
_entry.id   AF-A0A3M3XLN9-F1
#
_cell.length_a   1.000
_cell.length_b   1.000
_cell.length_c   1.000
_cell.angle_alpha   90.00
_cell.angle_beta   90.00
_cell.angle_gamma   90.00
#
_symmetry.space_group_name_H-M   'P 1'
#
loop_
_entity.id
_entity.type
_entity.pdbx_description
1 polymer ?
#
loop_
_entity_poly.entity_id
_entity_poly.type
_entity_poly.pdbx_seq_one_letter_code
_entity_poly.pdbx_strand_id
1 'polypeptide(L)' 'MPITNNIVLKKLRVAFELKEDDMHAILKSVDFPVSKPELSALFRKVGHTNYRACGDQLLRNFLKGLTLRVRG' A
#
# COMPACT_ATOMS: atom_id res chain seq x y z
N MET A 1 -20.65 -1.11 -1.78
CA MET A 1 -19.59 -0.25 -2.35
C MET A 1 -18.67 -1.10 -3.19
N PRO A 2 -18.26 -0.63 -4.38
CA PRO A 2 -17.27 -1.33 -5.19
C PRO A 2 -15.93 -1.46 -4.45
N ILE A 3 -15.20 -2.54 -4.70
CA ILE A 3 -13.87 -2.76 -4.14
C ILE A 3 -12.89 -1.79 -4.81
N THR A 4 -12.18 -1.00 -4.00
CA THR A 4 -11.13 -0.08 -4.47
C THR A 4 -9.74 -0.60 -4.07
N ASN A 5 -8.71 -0.16 -4.78
CA ASN A 5 -7.33 -0.49 -4.45
C ASN A 5 -6.94 -0.05 -3.03
N ASN A 6 -7.49 1.05 -2.51
CA ASN A 6 -7.27 1.46 -1.11
C ASN A 6 -7.82 0.41 -0.14
N ILE A 7 -9.00 -0.15 -0.43
CA ILE A 7 -9.61 -1.20 0.39
C ILE A 7 -8.74 -2.47 0.32
N VAL A 8 -8.30 -2.87 -0.86
CA VAL A 8 -7.43 -4.05 -1.04
C VAL A 8 -6.11 -3.86 -0.29
N LEU A 9 -5.43 -2.74 -0.49
CA LEU A 9 -4.18 -2.42 0.19
C LEU A 9 -4.34 -2.42 1.72
N LYS A 10 -5.45 -1.85 2.24
CA LYS A 10 -5.76 -1.87 3.68
C LYS A 10 -5.99 -3.28 4.20
N LYS A 11 -6.72 -4.12 3.45
CA LYS A 11 -6.94 -5.53 3.84
C LYS A 11 -5.64 -6.32 3.89
N LEU A 12 -4.75 -6.15 2.90
CA LEU A 12 -3.44 -6.80 2.88
C LEU A 12 -2.57 -6.34 4.06
N ARG A 13 -2.52 -5.03 4.34
CA ARG A 13 -1.79 -4.50 5.49
C ARG A 13 -2.23 -5.17 6.79
N VAL A 14 -3.54 -5.27 7.03
CA VAL A 14 -4.07 -5.90 8.25
C VAL A 14 -3.82 -7.40 8.26
N ALA A 15 -4.07 -8.10 7.14
CA ALA A 15 -3.94 -9.55 7.05
C ALA A 15 -2.51 -10.06 7.28
N PHE A 16 -1.50 -9.26 6.95
CA PHE A 16 -0.08 -9.58 7.15
C PHE A 16 0.55 -8.80 8.32
N GLU A 17 -0.27 -8.16 9.17
CA GLU A 17 0.18 -7.37 10.34
C GLU A 17 1.27 -6.33 10.04
N LEU A 18 1.22 -5.76 8.83
CA LEU A 18 2.28 -4.87 8.33
C LEU A 18 2.21 -3.49 9.01
N LYS A 19 3.37 -3.06 9.52
CA LYS A 19 3.59 -1.68 9.96
C LYS A 19 3.91 -0.78 8.77
N GLU A 20 3.92 0.53 9.01
CA GLU A 20 4.24 1.51 7.96
C GLU A 20 5.63 1.27 7.37
N ASP A 21 6.63 1.00 8.21
CA ASP A 21 7.99 0.70 7.77
C ASP A 21 8.07 -0.61 6.94
N ASP A 22 7.25 -1.61 7.26
CA ASP A 22 7.17 -2.85 6.47
C ASP A 22 6.64 -2.57 5.06
N MET A 23 5.61 -1.75 4.96
CA MET A 23 5.04 -1.34 3.69
C MET A 23 6.03 -0.54 2.84
N HIS A 24 6.81 0.35 3.47
CA HIS A 24 7.90 1.06 2.80
C HIS A 24 8.97 0.10 2.30
N ALA A 25 9.39 -0.87 3.12
CA ALA A 25 10.38 -1.86 2.74
C ALA A 25 9.91 -2.73 1.55
N ILE A 26 8.64 -3.13 1.55
CA ILE A 26 8.00 -3.89 0.46
C ILE A 26 8.02 -3.10 -0.86
N LEU A 27 7.71 -1.81 -0.83
CA LEU A 27 7.70 -0.96 -2.02
C LEU A 27 9.13 -0.65 -2.50
N LYS A 28 10.05 -0.46 -1.56
CA LYS A 28 11.47 -0.24 -1.85
C LYS A 28 12.14 -1.47 -2.47
N SER A 29 11.74 -2.69 -2.10
CA SER A 29 12.34 -3.93 -2.63
C SER A 29 12.07 -4.18 -4.12
N VAL A 30 11.15 -3.41 -4.71
CA VAL A 30 10.82 -3.46 -6.14
C VAL A 30 11.11 -2.13 -6.85
N ASP A 31 12.07 -1.37 -6.33
CA ASP A 31 12.50 -0.07 -6.86
C ASP A 31 11.35 0.95 -7.02
N PHE A 32 10.34 0.88 -6.14
CA PHE A 32 9.21 1.79 -6.12
C PHE A 32 9.10 2.51 -4.77
N PRO A 33 10.07 3.35 -4.38
CA PRO A 33 10.01 4.06 -3.10
C PRO A 33 8.80 5.01 -3.05
N VAL A 34 8.07 4.97 -1.96
CA VAL A 34 6.95 5.88 -1.64
C VAL A 34 7.29 6.60 -0.35
N SER A 35 7.02 7.90 -0.27
CA SER A 35 7.26 8.69 0.94
C SER A 35 6.22 8.41 2.03
N LYS A 36 6.55 8.67 3.31
CA LYS A 36 5.61 8.49 4.43
C LYS A 36 4.28 9.24 4.23
N PRO A 37 4.28 10.52 3.81
CA PRO A 37 3.03 11.25 3.55
C PRO A 37 2.20 10.62 2.44
N GLU A 38 2.82 10.17 1.35
CA GLU A 38 2.12 9.52 0.24
C GLU A 38 1.48 8.20 0.68
N LEU A 39 2.20 7.37 1.44
CA LEU A 39 1.67 6.11 1.94
C LEU A 39 0.52 6.35 2.94
N SER A 40 0.67 7.32 3.84
CA SER A 40 -0.38 7.71 4.79
C SER A 40 -1.66 8.19 4.09
N ALA A 41 -1.53 8.93 2.98
CA ALA A 41 -2.63 9.47 2.21
C ALA A 41 -3.57 8.38 1.65
N LEU A 42 -3.04 7.18 1.35
CA LEU A 42 -3.81 6.04 0.84
C LEU A 42 -4.78 5.45 1.88
N PHE A 43 -4.54 5.69 3.17
CA PHE A 43 -5.35 5.12 4.25
C PHE A 43 -6.33 6.12 4.88
N ARG A 44 -6.35 7.37 4.38
CA ARG A 44 -7.31 8.38 4.84
C ARG A 44 -8.73 8.03 4.38
N LYS A 45 -9.73 8.60 5.08
CA LYS A 45 -11.13 8.47 4.67
C LYS A 45 -11.36 9.26 3.39
N VAL A 46 -12.23 8.75 2.52
CA VAL A 46 -12.70 9.47 1.33
C VAL A 46 -13.30 10.81 1.77
N GLY A 47 -12.94 11.89 1.07
CA GLY A 47 -13.35 13.27 1.41
C GLY A 47 -12.38 14.02 2.34
N HIS A 48 -11.36 13.35 2.89
CA HIS A 48 -10.27 14.03 3.61
C HIS A 48 -9.38 14.80 2.62
N THR A 49 -8.90 15.99 2.98
CA THR A 49 -8.07 16.86 2.12
C THR A 49 -6.80 16.16 1.60
N ASN A 50 -6.19 15.35 2.46
CA ASN A 50 -5.01 14.53 2.13
C ASN A 50 -5.35 13.09 1.69
N TYR A 51 -6.59 12.79 1.32
CA TYR A 51 -6.93 11.48 0.76
C TYR A 51 -6.37 11.34 -0.66
N ARG A 52 -5.78 10.18 -0.95
CA ARG A 52 -5.36 9.83 -2.30
C ARG A 52 -5.88 8.44 -2.66
N ALA A 53 -6.45 8.34 -3.87
CA ALA A 53 -6.81 7.05 -4.44
C ALA A 53 -5.54 6.24 -4.73
N CYS A 54 -5.56 4.97 -4.38
CA CYS A 54 -4.49 4.03 -4.68
C CYS A 54 -4.56 3.66 -6.16
N GLY A 55 -3.57 4.07 -6.95
CA GLY A 55 -3.48 3.71 -8.36
C GLY A 55 -3.08 2.25 -8.56
N ASP A 56 -3.45 1.67 -9.70
CA ASP A 56 -3.16 0.26 -9.98
C ASP A 56 -1.66 -0.04 -9.98
N GLN A 57 -0.83 0.93 -10.40
CA GLN A 57 0.62 0.76 -10.43
C GLN A 57 1.20 0.55 -9.03
N LEU A 58 0.71 1.30 -8.04
CA LEU A 58 1.16 1.16 -6.66
C LEU A 58 0.74 -0.20 -6.10
N LEU A 59 -0.52 -0.60 -6.33
CA LEU A 59 -0.99 -1.90 -5.84
C LEU A 59 -0.25 -3.07 -6.49
N ARG A 60 0.02 -3.01 -7.80
CA ARG A 60 0.81 -4.03 -8.52
C ARG A 60 2.22 -4.16 -7.94
N ASN A 61 2.91 -3.04 -7.75
CA ASN A 61 4.26 -3.05 -7.16
C ASN A 61 4.24 -3.54 -5.72
N PHE A 62 3.25 -3.13 -4.92
CA PHE A 62 3.07 -3.63 -3.57
C PHE A 62 2.88 -5.16 -3.54
N LEU A 63 2.04 -5.71 -4.40
CA LEU A 63 1.81 -7.16 -4.50
C LEU A 63 3.08 -7.92 -4.95
N LYS A 64 3.84 -7.36 -5.90
CA LYS A 64 5.13 -7.92 -6.32
C LYS A 64 6.11 -7.96 -5.13
N GLY A 65 6.27 -6.86 -4.41
CA GLY A 65 7.15 -6.79 -3.24
C GLY A 65 6.68 -7.69 -2.09
N LEU A 66 5.36 -7.77 -1.85
CA LEU A 66 4.78 -8.64 -0.84
C LEU A 66 5.02 -10.12 -1.17
N THR A 67 4.91 -10.49 -2.45
CA THR A 67 5.21 -11.85 -2.91
C THR A 67 6.68 -12.22 -2.65
N LEU A 68 7.61 -11.31 -2.93
CA LEU A 68 9.02 -11.49 -2.63
C LEU A 68 9.27 -11.65 -1.12
N ARG A 69 8.57 -10.89 -0.28
CA ARG A 69 8.73 -10.96 1.19
C ARG A 69 8.18 -12.25 1.81
N VAL A 70 7.06 -12.77 1.27
CA VAL A 70 6.35 -13.92 1.86
C VAL A 70 6.87 -15.26 1.33
N ARG A 71 7.40 -15.28 0.11
CA ARG A 71 7.84 -16.51 -0.59
C ARG A 71 9.35 -16.60 -0.80
N GLY A 72 10.08 -15.53 -0.47
CA GLY A 72 11.55 -15.49 -0.48
C GLY A 72 12.17 -16.04 0.79
#